data_AF-A0A367JF31-F1
#
_entry.id   AF-A0A367JF31-F1
#
_cell.length_a   1.000
_cell.length_b   1.000
_cell.length_c   1.000
_cell.angle_alpha   90.00
_cell.angle_beta   90.00
_cell.angle_gamma   90.00
#
_symmetry.space_group_name_H-M   'P 1'
#
loop_
_entity.id
_entity.type
_entity.pdbx_description
1 polymer ?
#
loop_
_entity_poly.entity_id
_entity_poly.type
_entity_poly.pdbx_seq_one_letter_code
_entity_poly.pdbx_strand_id
1 'polypeptide(L)'
;MKHLEAITCQWEGLKLVIFVTKYVSDKHLITYRKGSFCMPKNESQCVPFAILLAAMLSLKRRVFLNYSKLNAVFEANTEEIEAREEEKYEELEKELLEELNGINLEEDIVTSDDWKTLSLKKYPRKEKEMLNNKLCIAL
;
A
#
# COMPACT_ATOMS: atom_id res chain seq x y z
N MET A 1 -13.16 7.94 16.90
CA MET A 1 -12.23 8.32 17.99
C MET A 1 -11.10 7.31 18.02
N LYS A 2 -9.83 7.76 17.99
CA LYS A 2 -8.67 6.86 18.10
C LYS A 2 -8.74 6.12 19.44
N HIS A 3 -8.76 4.79 19.42
CA HIS A 3 -8.79 3.96 20.62
C HIS A 3 -7.65 4.38 21.56
N LEU A 4 -8.00 5.04 22.66
CA LEU A 4 -7.03 5.51 23.64
C LEU A 4 -6.51 4.28 24.39
N GLU A 5 -5.28 3.90 24.09
CA GLU A 5 -4.59 2.81 24.79
C GLU A 5 -3.75 3.43 25.92
N ALA A 6 -4.18 3.22 27.16
CA ALA A 6 -3.34 3.55 28.31
C ALA A 6 -2.35 2.41 28.53
N ILE A 7 -1.06 2.71 28.50
CA ILE A 7 -0.01 1.76 28.85
C ILE A 7 0.45 2.08 30.27
N THR A 8 0.33 1.10 31.16
CA THR A 8 0.78 1.22 32.55
C THR A 8 1.81 0.14 32.84
N CYS A 9 2.73 0.43 33.77
CA CYS A 9 3.79 -0.49 34.15
C CYS A 9 3.83 -0.62 35.67
N GLN A 10 4.03 -1.85 36.16
CA GLN A 10 4.11 -2.16 37.58
C GLN A 10 5.35 -3.00 37.87
N TRP A 11 6.02 -2.72 38.99
CA TRP A 11 7.16 -3.50 39.46
C TRP A 11 6.71 -4.53 40.50
N GLU A 12 7.16 -5.77 40.32
CA GLU A 12 7.04 -6.87 41.27
C GLU A 12 8.45 -7.40 41.56
N GLY A 13 9.10 -6.85 42.59
CA GLY A 13 10.54 -7.04 42.81
C GLY A 13 11.35 -6.54 41.61
N LEU A 14 12.16 -7.42 41.01
CA LEU A 14 12.98 -7.11 39.82
C LEU A 14 12.22 -7.27 38.49
N LYS A 15 10.92 -7.57 38.52
CA LYS A 15 10.12 -7.82 37.32
C LYS A 15 9.23 -6.62 37.04
N LEU A 16 9.43 -5.99 35.89
CA LEU A 16 8.52 -4.99 35.32
C LEU A 16 7.44 -5.71 34.53
N VAL A 17 6.18 -5.53 34.88
CA VAL A 17 5.03 -6.02 34.11
C VAL A 17 4.37 -4.85 33.41
N ILE A 18 4.07 -5.01 32.12
CA ILE A 18 3.42 -3.99 31.30
C ILE A 18 1.98 -4.41 31.05
N PHE A 19 1.05 -3.52 31.38
CA PHE A 19 -0.37 -3.66 31.12
C PHE A 19 -0.82 -2.65 30.07
N VAL A 20 -1.75 -3.09 29.23
CA VAL A 20 -2.46 -2.21 28.30
C VAL A 20 -3.92 -2.22 28.69
N THR A 21 -4.47 -1.02 28.83
CA THR A 21 -5.90 -0.80 29.01
C THR A 21 -6.46 -0.18 27.74
N LYS A 22 -7.44 -0.85 27.14
CA LYS A 22 -8.12 -0.39 25.94
C LYS A 22 -9.60 -0.14 26.23
N TYR A 23 -10.11 0.99 25.75
CA TYR A 23 -11.54 1.25 25.73
C TYR A 23 -12.21 0.44 24.62
N VAL A 24 -13.19 -0.38 25.00
CA VAL A 24 -14.03 -1.15 24.09
C VAL A 24 -15.36 -0.44 23.83
N SER A 25 -15.87 0.27 24.85
CA SER A 25 -17.01 1.21 24.73
C SER A 25 -16.90 2.29 25.81
N ASP A 26 -17.78 3.28 25.80
CA ASP A 26 -17.77 4.42 26.74
C ASP A 26 -17.82 4.01 28.22
N LYS A 27 -18.27 2.79 28.53
CA LYS A 27 -18.33 2.23 29.89
C LYS A 27 -17.52 0.95 30.09
N HIS A 28 -16.87 0.43 29.05
CA HIS A 28 -16.14 -0.83 29.13
C HIS A 28 -14.68 -0.65 28.74
N LEU A 29 -13.82 -1.03 29.67
CA LEU A 29 -12.37 -1.05 29.54
C LEU A 29 -11.87 -2.47 29.76
N ILE A 30 -10.96 -2.92 28.89
CA ILE A 30 -10.27 -4.20 29.04
C ILE A 30 -8.82 -3.92 29.35
N THR A 31 -8.33 -4.47 30.46
CA THR A 31 -6.91 -4.45 30.83
C THR A 31 -6.33 -5.84 30.65
N TYR A 32 -5.23 -5.92 29.90
CA TYR A 32 -4.51 -7.16 29.69
C TYR A 32 -3.00 -6.96 29.82
N ARG A 33 -2.29 -8.03 30.16
CA ARG A 33 -0.83 -8.01 30.26
C ARG A 33 -0.23 -8.02 28.85
N LYS A 34 0.49 -6.96 28.51
CA LYS A 34 1.20 -6.85 27.22
C LYS A 34 2.54 -7.59 27.25
N GLY A 35 3.20 -7.59 28.41
CA GLY A 35 4.50 -8.24 28.54
C GLY A 35 5.10 -8.10 29.93
N SER A 36 6.32 -8.61 30.07
CA SER A 36 7.11 -8.39 31.27
C SER A 36 8.60 -8.46 30.97
N PHE A 37 9.38 -7.70 31.73
CA PHE A 37 10.83 -7.67 31.68
C PHE A 37 11.38 -7.94 33.07
N CYS A 38 12.47 -8.70 33.15
CA CYS A 38 13.17 -8.93 34.41
C CYS A 38 14.50 -8.18 34.38
N MET A 39 14.76 -7.39 35.42
CA MET A 39 16.06 -6.80 35.67
C MET A 39 17.07 -7.88 36.10
N PRO A 40 18.37 -7.70 35.81
CA PRO A 40 19.42 -8.55 36.34
C PRO A 40 19.37 -8.57 37.87
N LYS A 41 19.57 -9.76 38.47
CA LYS A 41 19.65 -9.91 39.93
C LYS A 41 20.91 -9.28 40.53
N ASN A 42 21.98 -9.23 39.75
CA ASN A 42 23.24 -8.65 40.18
C ASN A 42 23.27 -7.17 39.81
N GLU A 43 23.32 -6.30 40.81
CA GLU A 43 23.29 -4.84 40.66
C GLU A 43 24.43 -4.31 39.77
N SER A 44 25.59 -4.97 39.75
CA SER A 44 26.72 -4.60 38.87
C SER A 44 26.40 -4.72 37.38
N GLN A 45 25.39 -5.53 37.04
CA GLN A 45 24.97 -5.79 35.66
C GLN A 45 23.80 -4.88 35.22
N CYS A 46 23.20 -4.10 36.13
CA CYS A 46 22.09 -3.22 35.79
C CYS A 46 22.47 -2.13 34.78
N VAL A 47 23.65 -1.52 34.94
CA VAL A 47 24.14 -0.47 34.03
C VAL A 47 24.45 -1.03 32.63
N PRO A 48 25.26 -2.10 32.47
CA PRO A 48 25.45 -2.75 31.17
C PRO A 48 24.14 -3.19 30.51
N PHE A 49 23.20 -3.74 31.30
CA PHE A 49 21.89 -4.16 30.80
C PHE A 49 21.06 -2.98 30.30
N ALA A 50 21.03 -1.86 31.02
CA ALA A 50 20.31 -0.64 30.60
C ALA A 50 20.87 -0.08 29.28
N ILE A 51 22.20 -0.08 29.11
CA ILE A 51 22.87 0.34 27.88
C ILE A 51 22.47 -0.57 26.72
N LEU A 52 22.54 -1.89 26.92
CA LEU A 52 22.14 -2.88 25.92
C LEU A 52 20.68 -2.70 25.51
N LEU A 53 19.78 -2.53 26.48
CA LEU A 53 18.36 -2.31 26.23
C LEU A 53 18.11 -1.03 25.42
N ALA A 54 18.78 0.07 25.77
CA ALA A 54 18.70 1.33 25.03
C ALA A 54 19.21 1.18 23.58
N ALA A 55 20.31 0.45 23.38
CA ALA A 55 20.83 0.16 22.04
C ALA A 55 19.83 -0.68 21.21
N MET A 56 19.26 -1.73 21.80
CA MET A 56 18.24 -2.57 21.14
C MET A 56 16.98 -1.77 20.76
N LEU A 57 16.50 -0.91 21.67
CA LEU A 57 15.34 -0.04 21.40
C LEU A 57 15.64 0.96 20.28
N SER A 58 16.84 1.54 20.28
CA SER A 58 17.29 2.47 19.24
C SER A 58 17.37 1.79 17.88
N LEU A 59 17.90 0.56 17.82
CA LEU A 59 17.96 -0.23 16.61
C LEU A 59 16.55 -0.56 16.09
N LYS A 60 15.64 -1.05 16.95
CA LYS A 60 14.25 -1.32 16.57
C LYS A 60 13.55 -0.09 16.00
N ARG A 61 13.73 1.09 16.63
CA ARG A 61 13.17 2.36 16.14
C ARG A 61 13.71 2.72 14.76
N ARG A 62 15.02 2.59 14.54
CA ARG A 62 15.64 2.87 13.23
C ARG A 62 15.13 1.92 12.15
N VAL A 63 15.06 0.63 12.45
CA VAL A 63 14.53 -0.38 11.53
C VAL A 63 13.09 -0.06 11.14
N PHE A 64 12.22 0.21 12.13
CA PHE A 64 10.83 0.60 11.86
C PHE A 64 10.74 1.83 10.94
N LEU A 65 11.48 2.91 11.26
CA LEU A 65 11.49 4.12 10.42
C LEU A 65 11.96 3.85 9.00
N ASN A 66 13.00 3.01 8.84
CA ASN A 66 13.50 2.66 7.52
C ASN A 66 12.48 1.85 6.71
N TYR A 67 11.78 0.91 7.36
CA TYR A 67 10.68 0.18 6.71
C TYR A 67 9.53 1.11 6.31
N SER A 68 9.13 2.05 7.17
CA SER A 68 8.09 3.02 6.81
C SER A 68 8.50 3.89 5.61
N LYS A 69 9.77 4.32 5.55
CA LYS A 69 10.31 5.06 4.40
C LYS A 69 10.29 4.22 3.13
N LEU A 70 10.75 2.97 3.20
CA LEU A 70 10.70 2.06 2.04
C LEU A 70 9.27 1.86 1.57
N ASN A 71 8.32 1.65 2.48
CA ASN A 71 6.91 1.50 2.12
C ASN A 71 6.36 2.74 1.40
N ALA A 72 6.67 3.94 1.89
CA ALA A 72 6.27 5.19 1.23
C ALA A 72 6.88 5.35 -0.17
N VAL A 73 8.14 4.93 -0.36
CA VAL A 73 8.77 4.93 -1.70
C VAL A 73 8.08 3.92 -2.62
N PHE A 74 7.73 2.73 -2.12
CA PHE A 74 7.00 1.73 -2.89
C PHE A 74 5.60 2.23 -3.30
N GLU A 75 4.87 2.86 -2.38
CA GLU A 75 3.55 3.45 -2.67
C GLU A 75 3.66 4.53 -3.76
N ALA A 76 4.58 5.49 -3.60
CA ALA A 76 4.79 6.55 -4.59
C ALA A 76 5.19 6.02 -5.97
N ASN A 77 6.07 5.01 -6.03
CA ASN A 77 6.45 4.39 -7.30
C ASN A 77 5.28 3.62 -7.93
N THR A 78 4.36 3.08 -7.13
CA THR A 78 3.19 2.37 -7.64
C THR A 78 2.22 3.37 -8.27
N GLU A 79 1.95 4.50 -7.60
CA GLU A 79 1.14 5.59 -8.15
C GLU A 79 1.73 6.17 -9.44
N GLU A 80 3.06 6.33 -9.52
CA GLU A 80 3.74 6.82 -10.73
C GLU A 80 3.64 5.82 -11.90
N ILE A 81 3.70 4.51 -11.62
CA ILE A 81 3.51 3.46 -12.63
C ILE A 81 2.06 3.46 -13.12
N GLU A 82 1.08 3.54 -12.20
CA GLU A 82 -0.34 3.59 -12.55
C GLU A 82 -0.67 4.82 -13.41
N ALA A 83 -0.18 6.01 -13.02
CA ALA A 83 -0.35 7.24 -13.80
C ALA A 83 0.28 7.14 -15.20
N ARG A 84 1.46 6.54 -15.31
CA ARG A 84 2.13 6.34 -16.60
C ARG A 84 1.42 5.33 -17.49
N GLU A 85 0.82 4.29 -16.89
CA GLU A 85 -0.04 3.36 -17.63
C GLU A 85 -1.30 4.07 -18.12
N GLU A 86 -1.96 4.88 -17.28
CA GLU A 86 -3.12 5.71 -17.67
C GLU A 86 -2.80 6.68 -18.83
N GLU A 87 -1.71 7.44 -18.76
CA GLU A 87 -1.27 8.33 -19.85
C GLU A 87 -1.05 7.57 -21.16
N LYS A 88 -0.42 6.38 -21.08
CA LYS A 88 -0.20 5.52 -22.24
C LYS A 88 -1.53 5.02 -22.83
N TYR A 89 -2.52 4.73 -21.98
CA TYR A 89 -3.85 4.34 -22.46
C TYR A 89 -4.59 5.49 -23.14
N GLU A 90 -4.51 6.71 -22.63
CA GLU A 90 -5.11 7.89 -23.27
C GLU A 90 -4.50 8.15 -24.65
N GLU A 91 -3.17 8.00 -24.78
CA GLU A 91 -2.47 8.16 -26.06
C GLU A 91 -2.90 7.10 -27.08
N LEU A 92 -3.04 5.84 -26.65
CA LEU A 92 -3.56 4.73 -27.49
C LEU A 92 -5.01 4.95 -27.92
N GLU A 93 -5.86 5.45 -27.02
CA GLU A 93 -7.27 5.75 -27.33
C GLU A 93 -7.38 6.87 -28.36
N LYS A 94 -6.52 7.90 -28.26
CA LYS A 94 -6.45 8.97 -29.24
C LYS A 94 -5.95 8.50 -30.61
N GLU A 95 -4.90 7.69 -30.66
CA GLU A 95 -4.39 7.10 -31.92
C GLU A 95 -5.49 6.27 -32.61
N LEU A 96 -6.22 5.45 -31.85
CA LEU A 96 -7.32 4.65 -32.38
C LEU A 96 -8.46 5.52 -32.93
N LEU A 97 -8.83 6.59 -32.23
CA LEU A 97 -9.85 7.53 -32.70
C LEU A 97 -9.43 8.27 -33.99
N GLU A 98 -8.15 8.63 -34.10
CA GLU A 98 -7.59 9.20 -35.33
C GLU A 98 -7.60 8.20 -36.49
N GLU A 99 -7.23 6.94 -36.25
CA GLU A 99 -7.34 5.86 -37.25
C GLU A 99 -8.79 5.63 -37.69
N LEU A 100 -9.75 5.63 -36.75
CA LEU A 100 -11.18 5.50 -37.03
C LEU A 100 -11.72 6.67 -37.86
N ASN A 101 -11.33 7.91 -37.54
CA ASN A 101 -11.69 9.10 -38.32
C ASN A 101 -11.07 9.11 -39.73
N GLY A 102 -9.99 8.36 -39.94
CA GLY A 102 -9.35 8.18 -41.24
C GLY A 102 -10.06 7.15 -42.15
N ILE A 103 -11.04 6.40 -41.64
CA ILE A 103 -11.87 5.52 -42.45
C ILE A 103 -12.88 6.37 -43.23
N ASN A 104 -12.70 6.46 -44.54
CA ASN A 104 -13.67 7.08 -45.45
C ASN A 104 -14.94 6.23 -45.48
N LEU A 105 -15.97 6.64 -44.74
CA LEU A 105 -17.29 6.04 -44.80
C LEU A 105 -18.02 6.60 -46.01
N GLU A 106 -18.18 5.81 -47.07
CA GLU A 106 -18.91 6.25 -48.27
C GLU A 106 -20.44 6.36 -48.03
N GLU A 107 -20.99 5.74 -46.98
CA GLU A 107 -22.46 5.69 -46.74
C GLU A 107 -22.91 5.69 -45.25
N ASP A 108 -22.14 6.26 -44.31
CA ASP A 108 -22.46 6.24 -42.85
C ASP A 108 -22.70 4.83 -42.25
N ILE A 109 -22.38 3.76 -42.99
CA ILE A 109 -22.54 2.36 -42.58
C ILE A 109 -21.15 1.75 -42.41
N VAL A 110 -20.82 1.36 -41.18
CA VAL A 110 -19.57 0.63 -40.87
C VAL A 110 -19.74 -0.84 -41.25
N THR A 111 -18.95 -1.35 -42.20
CA THR A 111 -19.01 -2.75 -42.64
C THR A 111 -17.95 -3.61 -41.95
N SER A 112 -18.15 -4.93 -41.95
CA SER A 112 -17.17 -5.90 -41.43
C SER A 112 -15.81 -5.83 -42.16
N ASP A 113 -15.76 -5.31 -43.38
CA ASP A 113 -14.53 -5.18 -44.14
C ASP A 113 -13.75 -3.92 -43.74
N ASP A 114 -14.42 -2.85 -43.32
CA ASP A 114 -13.79 -1.64 -42.77
C ASP A 114 -13.01 -1.95 -41.48
N TRP A 115 -13.55 -2.85 -40.65
CA TRP A 115 -12.89 -3.38 -39.45
C TRP A 115 -11.65 -4.24 -39.75
N LYS A 116 -11.55 -4.84 -40.95
CA LYS A 116 -10.35 -5.62 -41.33
C LYS A 116 -9.17 -4.72 -41.69
N THR A 117 -9.44 -3.50 -42.14
CA THR A 117 -8.45 -2.46 -42.41
C THR A 117 -7.86 -1.87 -41.13
N LEU A 118 -8.65 -1.82 -40.04
CA LEU A 118 -8.18 -1.42 -38.72
C LEU A 118 -7.31 -2.53 -38.10
N SER A 119 -6.00 -2.42 -38.30
CA SER A 119 -5.05 -3.45 -37.88
C SER A 119 -4.73 -3.37 -36.40
N LEU A 120 -5.65 -3.88 -35.56
CA LEU A 120 -5.39 -4.13 -34.14
C LEU A 120 -4.23 -5.11 -33.92
N LYS A 121 -3.61 -5.68 -34.96
CA LYS A 121 -2.42 -6.55 -34.86
C LYS A 121 -1.19 -5.86 -34.27
N LYS A 122 -1.10 -4.52 -34.37
CA LYS A 122 0.02 -3.74 -33.81
C LYS A 122 0.06 -3.71 -32.28
N TYR A 123 -1.10 -3.80 -31.62
CA TYR A 123 -1.18 -3.68 -30.16
C TYR A 123 -0.87 -5.02 -29.45
N PRO A 124 -0.13 -5.05 -28.33
CA PRO A 124 0.05 -6.25 -27.52
C PRO A 124 -1.28 -6.77 -26.95
N ARG A 125 -1.35 -8.07 -26.64
CA ARG A 125 -2.59 -8.81 -26.33
C ARG A 125 -3.43 -8.21 -25.19
N LYS A 126 -2.79 -7.71 -24.13
CA LYS A 126 -3.46 -7.05 -22.99
C LYS A 126 -4.17 -5.75 -23.40
N GLU A 127 -3.51 -4.94 -24.23
CA GLU A 127 -4.05 -3.66 -24.70
C GLU A 127 -5.25 -3.88 -25.62
N LYS A 128 -5.24 -4.94 -26.45
CA LYS A 128 -6.41 -5.33 -27.27
C LYS A 128 -7.63 -5.75 -26.46
N GLU A 129 -7.44 -6.57 -25.43
CA GLU A 129 -8.55 -7.08 -24.60
C GLU A 129 -9.26 -5.92 -23.88
N MET A 130 -8.53 -4.87 -23.45
CA MET A 130 -9.14 -3.69 -22.84
C MET A 130 -9.73 -2.69 -23.84
N LEU A 131 -9.08 -2.44 -24.98
CA LEU A 131 -9.64 -1.61 -26.08
C LEU A 131 -10.98 -2.18 -26.58
N ASN A 132 -11.06 -3.50 -26.76
CA ASN A 132 -12.30 -4.17 -27.13
C ASN A 132 -13.40 -3.99 -26.07
N ASN A 133 -13.07 -4.06 -24.79
CA ASN A 133 -14.05 -3.83 -23.71
C ASN A 133 -14.60 -2.40 -23.70
N LYS A 134 -13.78 -1.37 -24.01
CA LYS A 134 -14.23 0.03 -24.10
C LYS A 134 -15.05 0.30 -25.37
N LEU A 135 -14.64 -0.22 -26.54
CA LEU A 135 -15.38 -0.10 -27.80
C LEU A 135 -16.78 -0.72 -27.72
N CYS A 136 -16.94 -1.83 -26.99
CA CYS A 136 -18.26 -2.43 -26.74
C CYS A 136 -19.19 -1.60 -25.84
N ILE A 137 -18.69 -0.58 -25.13
CA ILE A 137 -19.50 0.31 -24.28
C ILE A 137 -19.92 1.57 -25.05
N ALA A 138 -19.23 1.92 -26.14
CA ALA A 138 -19.46 3.14 -26.92
C ALA A 138 -20.39 2.96 -28.15
N LEU A 139 -20.81 1.72 -28.46
CA LEU A 139 -21.79 1.35 -29.49
C LEU A 139 -23.12 0.96 -28.86
#